data_AF-A0A5N8UMA1-F1
#
_entry.id   AF-A0A5N8UMA1-F1
#
_cell.length_a   1.000
_cell.length_b   1.000
_cell.length_c   1.000
_cell.angle_alpha   90.00
_cell.angle_beta   90.00
_cell.angle_gamma   90.00
#
_symmetry.space_group_name_H-M   'P 1'
#
loop_
_entity.id
_entity.type
_entity.pdbx_description
1 polymer ?
#
loop_
_entity_poly.entity_id
_entity_poly.type
_entity_poly.pdbx_seq_one_letter_code
_entity_poly.pdbx_strand_id
1 'polypeptide(L)'
;MQPSELLDLIRQALNLTSDYQVEKKLGFSQGCVSCWRRNVSFPKNAVLIQFAKILQMNAGILMIYGLEWREKDVEAKEQIGQLINAIHHAKFDDDFIDSHV
;
A
#
# COMPACT_ATOMS: atom_id res chain seq x y z
N MET A 1 7.76 -0.57 2.90
CA MET A 1 6.96 0.68 3.08
C MET A 1 6.24 0.62 4.42
N GLN A 2 6.29 1.69 5.21
CA GLN A 2 5.58 1.80 6.48
C GLN A 2 4.12 2.25 6.29
N PRO A 3 3.18 1.88 7.19
CA PRO A 3 1.80 2.35 7.13
C PRO A 3 1.63 3.88 7.02
N SER A 4 2.48 4.65 7.70
CA SER A 4 2.46 6.12 7.66
C SER A 4 2.81 6.67 6.28
N GLU A 5 3.79 6.06 5.61
CA GLU A 5 4.21 6.44 4.24
C GLU A 5 3.08 6.17 3.25
N LEU A 6 2.41 5.02 3.37
CA LEU A 6 1.23 4.71 2.56
C LEU A 6 0.10 5.73 2.78
N LEU A 7 -0.11 6.16 4.02
CA LEU A 7 -1.11 7.20 4.34
C LEU A 7 -0.74 8.56 3.72
N ASP A 8 0.55 8.90 3.67
CA ASP A 8 1.02 10.12 2.99
C ASP A 8 0.82 10.06 1.48
N LEU A 9 1.07 8.91 0.84
CA LEU A 9 0.76 8.72 -0.58
C LEU A 9 -0.73 8.92 -0.87
N ILE A 10 -1.61 8.37 -0.02
CA ILE A 10 -3.06 8.54 -0.16
C ILE A 10 -3.48 10.00 -0.01
N ARG A 11 -2.88 10.71 0.96
CA ARG A 11 -3.13 12.15 1.13
C ARG A 11 -2.70 12.95 -0.09
N GLN A 12 -1.52 12.66 -0.63
CA GLN A 12 -1.01 13.32 -1.82
C GLN A 12 -1.92 13.05 -3.03
N ALA A 13 -2.27 11.80 -3.30
CA ALA A 13 -3.14 11.42 -4.42
C ALA A 13 -4.54 12.06 -4.34
N LEU A 14 -5.04 12.33 -3.14
CA LEU A 14 -6.35 12.96 -2.92
C LEU A 14 -6.30 14.47 -2.66
N ASN A 15 -5.11 15.08 -2.71
CA ASN A 15 -4.84 16.48 -2.37
C ASN A 15 -5.37 16.86 -0.96
N LEU A 16 -5.07 16.03 0.05
CA LEU A 16 -5.49 16.22 1.44
C LEU A 16 -4.36 16.72 2.34
N THR A 17 -4.66 17.69 3.18
CA THR A 17 -3.69 18.34 4.07
C THR A 17 -3.64 17.73 5.47
N SER A 18 -4.58 16.84 5.82
CA SER A 18 -4.59 16.18 7.14
C SER A 18 -5.17 14.77 7.12
N ASP A 19 -4.80 13.98 8.12
CA ASP A 19 -5.30 12.61 8.33
C ASP A 19 -6.81 12.60 8.63
N TYR A 20 -7.30 13.64 9.33
CA TYR A 20 -8.73 13.82 9.57
C TYR A 20 -9.54 13.90 8.26
N GLN A 21 -8.99 14.52 7.22
CA GLN A 21 -9.64 14.55 5.92
C GLN A 21 -9.68 13.16 5.26
N VAL A 22 -8.69 12.30 5.51
CA VAL A 22 -8.70 10.91 5.05
C VAL A 22 -9.84 10.14 5.72
N GLU A 23 -9.98 10.29 7.04
CA GLU A 23 -11.08 9.69 7.82
C GLU A 23 -12.45 10.08 7.22
N LYS A 24 -12.67 11.38 7.00
CA LYS A 24 -13.94 11.89 6.47
C LYS A 24 -14.19 11.50 5.02
N LYS A 25 -13.17 11.59 4.17
CA LYS A 25 -13.32 11.34 2.73
C LYS A 25 -13.49 9.86 2.42
N LEU A 26 -12.81 8.99 3.15
CA LEU A 26 -12.82 7.54 2.90
C LEU A 26 -13.70 6.75 3.88
N GLY A 27 -14.27 7.41 4.89
CA GLY A 27 -15.19 6.80 5.84
C GLY A 27 -14.52 5.90 6.88
N PHE A 28 -13.23 6.11 7.17
CA PHE A 28 -12.51 5.35 8.19
C PHE A 28 -12.67 5.95 9.58
N SER A 29 -12.55 5.11 10.62
CA SER A 29 -12.50 5.59 11.99
C SER A 29 -11.16 6.28 12.28
N GLN A 30 -11.21 7.30 13.15
CA GLN A 30 -10.04 7.99 13.64
C GLN A 30 -9.01 7.04 14.27
N GLY A 31 -9.50 6.05 15.03
CA GLY A 31 -8.63 5.06 15.66
C GLY A 31 -7.82 4.25 14.63
N CYS A 32 -8.44 3.85 13.52
CA CYS A 32 -7.74 3.14 12.45
C CYS A 32 -6.66 4.02 11.81
N VAL A 33 -7.01 5.24 11.40
CA VAL A 33 -6.07 6.16 10.73
C VAL A 33 -4.92 6.54 11.67
N SER A 34 -5.20 6.79 12.95
CA SER A 34 -4.18 7.05 13.98
C SER A 34 -3.22 5.87 14.16
N CYS A 35 -3.72 4.63 14.13
CA CYS A 35 -2.87 3.44 14.21
C CYS A 35 -1.96 3.28 12.98
N TRP A 36 -2.45 3.61 11.78
CA TRP A 36 -1.62 3.62 10.57
C TRP A 36 -0.58 4.73 10.63
N ARG A 37 -0.96 5.95 11.02
CA ARG A 37 -0.04 7.08 11.14
C ARG A 37 1.10 6.81 12.14
N ARG A 38 0.81 6.10 13.24
CA ARG A 38 1.80 5.72 14.26
C ARG A 38 2.54 4.43 13.95
N ASN A 39 2.34 3.83 12.76
CA ASN A 39 2.93 2.55 12.38
C ASN A 39 2.64 1.41 13.37
N VAL A 40 1.49 1.45 14.03
CA VAL A 40 1.05 0.41 14.98
C VAL A 40 0.39 -0.74 14.24
N SER A 41 -0.34 -0.45 13.16
CA SER A 41 -0.98 -1.46 12.32
C SER A 41 -0.88 -1.12 10.84
N PHE A 42 -0.94 -2.14 10.01
CA PHE A 42 -1.03 -2.00 8.55
C PHE A 42 -2.50 -2.12 8.12
N PRO A 43 -2.95 -1.39 7.09
CA PRO A 43 -4.31 -1.53 6.57
C PRO A 43 -4.65 -2.98 6.15
N LYS A 44 -5.91 -3.38 6.33
CA LYS A 44 -6.42 -4.69 5.90
C LYS A 44 -6.57 -4.74 4.37
N ASN A 45 -6.59 -5.95 3.80
CA ASN A 45 -6.67 -6.15 2.34
C ASN A 45 -7.82 -5.37 1.67
N ALA A 46 -9.00 -5.30 2.29
CA ALA A 46 -10.12 -4.51 1.76
C ALA A 46 -9.77 -3.01 1.61
N VAL A 47 -9.06 -2.45 2.59
CA VAL A 47 -8.57 -1.06 2.54
C VAL A 47 -7.45 -0.91 1.52
N LEU A 48 -6.55 -1.89 1.41
CA LEU A 48 -5.48 -1.88 0.42
C LEU A 48 -6.01 -1.92 -1.02
N ILE A 49 -7.10 -2.63 -1.29
CA ILE A 49 -7.77 -2.60 -2.59
C ILE A 49 -8.34 -1.20 -2.88
N GLN A 50 -8.90 -0.53 -1.89
CA GLN A 50 -9.39 0.84 -2.04
C GLN A 50 -8.23 1.82 -2.28
N PHE A 51 -7.13 1.68 -1.54
CA PHE A 51 -5.92 2.48 -1.71
C PHE A 51 -5.26 2.26 -3.07
N ALA A 52 -5.20 1.03 -3.54
CA ALA A 52 -4.70 0.69 -4.86
C ALA A 52 -5.46 1.42 -5.98
N LYS A 53 -6.79 1.50 -5.88
CA LYS A 53 -7.62 2.27 -6.84
C LYS A 53 -7.31 3.76 -6.81
N ILE A 54 -7.11 4.33 -5.62
CA ILE A 54 -6.78 5.76 -5.44
C ILE A 54 -5.40 6.08 -6.03
N LEU A 55 -4.42 5.21 -5.78
CA LEU A 55 -3.05 5.38 -6.25
C LEU A 55 -2.83 4.93 -7.70
N GLN A 56 -3.85 4.34 -8.34
CA GLN A 56 -3.74 3.70 -9.66
C GLN A 56 -2.61 2.64 -9.71
N MET A 57 -2.51 1.85 -8.65
CA MET A 57 -1.49 0.80 -8.50
C MET A 57 -2.13 -0.59 -8.43
N ASN A 58 -1.34 -1.64 -8.70
CA ASN A 58 -1.78 -3.01 -8.49
C ASN A 58 -1.96 -3.29 -6.97
N ALA A 59 -3.14 -3.76 -6.57
CA ALA A 59 -3.44 -4.06 -5.17
C ALA A 59 -2.54 -5.16 -4.58
N GLY A 60 -2.10 -6.12 -5.40
CA GLY A 60 -1.18 -7.17 -5.00
C GLY A 60 0.14 -6.62 -4.45
N ILE A 61 0.68 -5.54 -5.06
CA ILE A 61 1.91 -4.89 -4.59
C ILE A 61 1.71 -4.35 -3.17
N LEU A 62 0.60 -3.65 -2.91
CA LEU A 62 0.29 -3.15 -1.57
C LEU A 62 0.07 -4.27 -0.56
N MET A 63 -0.49 -5.41 -0.99
CA MET A 63 -0.65 -6.58 -0.13
C MET A 63 0.68 -7.22 0.24
N ILE A 64 1.67 -7.25 -0.66
CA ILE A 64 3.02 -7.75 -0.38
C ILE A 64 3.70 -6.88 0.69
N TYR A 65 3.59 -5.55 0.60
CA TYR A 65 4.05 -4.66 1.68
C TYR A 65 3.38 -4.95 3.03
N GLY A 66 2.08 -5.22 3.00
CA GLY A 66 1.36 -5.62 4.21
C GLY A 66 1.82 -6.97 4.76
N LEU A 67 2.19 -7.91 3.89
CA LEU A 67 2.74 -9.22 4.28
C LEU A 67 4.11 -9.04 4.93
N GLU A 68 5.03 -8.34 4.28
CA GLU A 68 6.36 -7.98 4.81
C GLU A 68 6.26 -7.34 6.21
N TRP A 69 5.32 -6.40 6.37
CA TRP A 69 5.12 -5.70 7.63
C TRP A 69 4.74 -6.65 8.78
N ARG A 70 3.83 -7.60 8.51
CA ARG A 70 3.28 -8.51 9.51
C ARG A 70 4.14 -9.75 9.74
N GLU A 71 5.03 -10.06 8.82
CA GLU A 71 5.92 -11.21 8.92
C GLU A 71 6.85 -11.07 10.14
N LYS A 72 6.92 -12.15 10.92
CA LYS A 72 7.72 -12.25 12.13
C LYS A 72 8.96 -13.09 11.92
N ASP A 73 8.92 -14.01 10.97
CA ASP A 73 10.09 -14.77 10.57
C ASP A 73 11.06 -13.85 9.80
N VAL A 74 12.29 -13.74 10.31
CA VAL A 74 13.28 -12.80 9.77
C VAL A 74 13.71 -13.19 8.35
N GLU A 75 13.87 -14.48 8.08
CA GLU A 75 14.31 -14.99 6.79
C GLU A 75 13.19 -14.81 5.74
N ALA A 76 11.96 -15.21 6.08
CA ALA A 76 10.82 -15.00 5.19
C ALA A 76 10.59 -13.51 4.90
N LYS A 77 10.75 -12.65 5.91
CA LYS A 77 10.63 -11.20 5.74
C LYS A 77 11.69 -10.64 4.79
N GLU A 78 12.94 -11.09 4.93
CA GLU A 78 14.02 -10.70 4.02
C GLU A 78 13.73 -11.14 2.58
N GLN A 79 13.26 -12.37 2.38
CA GLN A 79 12.87 -12.88 1.07
C GLN A 79 11.72 -12.06 0.45
N ILE A 80 10.71 -11.68 1.25
CA ILE A 80 9.63 -10.79 0.78
C ILE A 80 10.19 -9.42 0.40
N GLY A 81 11.12 -8.86 1.20
CA GLY A 81 11.79 -7.60 0.88
C GLY A 81 12.57 -7.67 -0.43
N GLN A 82 13.27 -8.77 -0.70
CA GLN A 82 13.95 -9.01 -1.98
C GLN A 82 12.95 -9.07 -3.15
N LEU A 83 11.80 -9.72 -2.97
CA LEU A 83 10.73 -9.75 -3.98
C LEU A 83 10.18 -8.35 -4.28
N ILE A 84 9.92 -7.54 -3.25
CA ILE A 84 9.48 -6.14 -3.42
C ILE A 84 10.51 -5.36 -4.23
N ASN A 85 11.80 -5.50 -3.88
CA ASN A 85 12.88 -4.84 -4.61
C ASN A 85 12.95 -5.34 -6.07
N ALA A 86 12.80 -6.64 -6.31
CA ALA A 86 12.77 -7.19 -7.66
C ALA A 86 11.61 -6.61 -8.49
N ILE A 87 10.41 -6.50 -7.91
CA ILE A 87 9.23 -5.90 -8.58
C ILE A 87 9.49 -4.45 -8.97
N HIS A 88 10.14 -3.66 -8.11
CA HIS A 88 10.46 -2.26 -8.43
C HIS A 88 11.45 -2.10 -9.59
N HIS A 89 12.38 -3.03 -9.74
CA HIS A 89 13.40 -2.99 -10.79
C HIS A 89 13.01 -3.79 -12.03
N ALA A 90 11.94 -4.57 -11.94
CA ALA A 90 11.39 -5.30 -13.07
C ALA A 90 10.86 -4.29 -14.09
N LYS A 91 11.49 -4.29 -15.28
CA LYS A 91 10.88 -3.71 -16.47
C LYS A 91 9.82 -4.69 -16.92
N PHE A 92 8.57 -4.44 -16.56
CA PHE A 92 7.46 -5.14 -17.18
C PHE A 92 7.34 -4.58 -18.60
N ASP A 93 7.57 -5.44 -19.58
CA ASP A 93 7.36 -5.11 -20.98
C ASP A 93 5.85 -5.12 -21.22
N ASP A 94 5.23 -3.94 -21.24
CA ASP A 94 3.77 -3.79 -21.39
C ASP A 94 3.30 -4.20 -22.81
N ASP A 95 4.23 -4.48 -23.73
CA ASP A 95 4.02 -4.96 -25.10
C ASP A 95 3.20 -6.26 -25.19
N PHE A 96 3.06 -7.01 -24.10
CA PHE A 96 2.21 -8.21 -24.10
C PHE A 96 0.71 -7.90 -24.17
N ILE A 97 0.26 -6.73 -23.69
CA ILE A 97 -1.17 -6.40 -23.56
C ILE A 97 -1.81 -5.97 -24.89
N ASP A 98 -1.04 -5.36 -25.80
CA ASP A 98 -1.55 -4.88 -27.10
C ASP A 98 -1.70 -5.98 -28.17
N SER A 99 -1.33 -7.22 -27.87
CA SER A 99 -1.39 -8.33 -28.84
C SER A 99 -2.75 -9.03 -28.95
N HIS A 100 -3.76 -8.64 -28.15
CA HIS A 100 -5.04 -9.35 -28.06
C HIS A 100 -6.30 -8.44 -27.97
N VAL A 101 -6.25 -7.21 -28.51
CA VAL A 101 -7.45 -6.34 -28.68
C VAL A 101 -7.77 -6.15 -30.15
#